data_AF-A0A8I1W9S9-F1
#
_entry.id   AF-A0A8I1W9S9-F1
#
_cell.length_a   1.000
_cell.length_b   1.000
_cell.length_c   1.000
_cell.angle_alpha   90.00
_cell.angle_beta   90.00
_cell.angle_gamma   90.00
#
_symmetry.space_group_name_H-M   'P 1'
#
loop_
_entity.id
_entity.type
_entity.pdbx_description
1 polymer ?
#
loop_
_entity_poly.entity_id
_entity_poly.type
_entity_poly.pdbx_seq_one_letter_code
_entity_poly.pdbx_strand_id
1 'polypeptide(L)'
;MEAINVPVFLSITQIIEKIGRKTKYNFSLVHDETKQFEDAYTDIFKKISEADSFEAKLTDGNSIIMGYKHLKDFSFITSSQSKWVQAADILAGVLGRLLNDIKDDTLNDDSLLKLAKTFLPSLLFQDVIKLSDSICSNQTREKIFEAIKPLEN
;
A
#
# COMPACT_ATOMS: atom_id res chain seq x y z
N MET A 1 -7.58 10.61 13.29
CA MET A 1 -6.53 9.69 13.75
C MET A 1 -6.02 8.99 12.52
N GLU A 2 -4.87 9.42 12.01
CA GLU A 2 -4.21 8.72 10.90
C GLU A 2 -3.67 7.40 11.44
N ALA A 3 -3.84 6.32 10.68
CA ALA A 3 -3.36 4.99 11.05
C ALA A 3 -2.29 4.55 10.05
N ILE A 4 -1.29 3.82 10.54
CA ILE A 4 -0.28 3.20 9.69
C ILE A 4 -0.97 2.23 8.73
N ASN A 5 -0.73 2.38 7.43
CA ASN A 5 -1.19 1.42 6.44
C ASN A 5 -0.21 0.23 6.36
N VAL A 6 -0.16 -0.55 7.45
CA VAL A 6 0.69 -1.73 7.57
C VAL A 6 0.51 -2.69 6.39
N PRO A 7 -0.70 -3.02 5.92
CA PRO A 7 -0.88 -3.92 4.78
C PRO A 7 -0.17 -3.45 3.50
N VAL A 8 -0.23 -2.15 3.19
CA VAL A 8 0.45 -1.60 2.01
C VAL A 8 1.97 -1.66 2.18
N PHE A 9 2.47 -1.27 3.35
CA PHE A 9 3.90 -1.34 3.65
C PHE A 9 4.45 -2.78 3.54
N LEU A 10 3.75 -3.74 4.14
CA LEU A 10 4.08 -5.16 4.02
C LEU A 10 4.09 -5.59 2.56
N SER A 11 3.03 -5.26 1.81
CA SER A 11 2.93 -5.63 0.39
C SER A 11 4.12 -5.09 -0.43
N ILE A 12 4.51 -3.83 -0.23
CA ILE A 12 5.65 -3.22 -0.93
C ILE A 12 6.96 -3.94 -0.58
N THR A 13 7.25 -4.16 0.70
CA THR A 13 8.50 -4.82 1.11
C THR A 13 8.59 -6.25 0.57
N GLN A 14 7.47 -6.98 0.53
CA GLN A 14 7.37 -8.31 -0.06
C GLN A 14 7.65 -8.31 -1.57
N ILE A 15 7.11 -7.32 -2.30
CA ILE A 15 7.34 -7.17 -3.74
C ILE A 15 8.83 -6.91 -4.01
N ILE A 16 9.45 -5.99 -3.25
CA ILE A 16 10.88 -5.67 -3.42
C ILE A 16 11.74 -6.90 -3.13
N GLU A 17 11.47 -7.65 -2.06
CA GLU A 17 12.19 -8.89 -1.75
C GLU A 17 12.01 -9.93 -2.89
N LYS A 18 10.79 -10.10 -3.43
CA LYS A 18 10.55 -10.99 -4.59
C LYS A 18 11.34 -10.56 -5.82
N ILE A 19 11.42 -9.25 -6.10
CA ILE A 19 12.24 -8.71 -7.19
C ILE A 19 13.71 -9.02 -6.95
N GLY A 20 14.20 -8.85 -5.73
CA GLY A 20 15.57 -9.20 -5.33
C GLY A 20 15.89 -10.67 -5.54
N ARG A 21 14.98 -11.58 -5.17
CA ARG A 21 15.18 -13.01 -5.43
C ARG A 21 15.26 -13.35 -6.91
N LYS A 22 14.46 -12.69 -7.75
CA LYS A 22 14.46 -12.90 -9.22
C LYS A 22 15.70 -12.30 -9.89
N THR A 23 16.10 -11.10 -9.48
CA THR A 23 17.18 -10.33 -10.12
C THR A 23 18.55 -10.56 -9.47
N LYS A 24 18.58 -11.12 -8.26
CA LYS A 24 19.75 -11.26 -7.38
C LYS A 24 20.37 -9.93 -6.94
N TYR A 25 19.66 -8.81 -7.10
CA TYR A 25 20.10 -7.51 -6.58
C TYR A 25 19.69 -7.32 -5.11
N ASN A 26 20.42 -6.43 -4.43
CA ASN A 26 20.06 -5.95 -3.10
C ASN A 26 19.43 -4.56 -3.21
N PHE A 27 18.47 -4.31 -2.35
CA PHE A 27 17.69 -3.08 -2.33
C PHE A 27 17.70 -2.47 -0.94
N SER A 28 17.60 -1.15 -0.90
CA SER A 28 17.19 -0.37 0.26
C SER A 28 15.85 0.29 -0.05
N LEU A 29 14.98 0.36 0.94
CA LEU A 29 13.73 1.10 0.86
C LEU A 29 13.90 2.42 1.62
N VAL A 30 13.60 3.52 0.95
CA VAL A 30 13.68 4.85 1.51
C VAL A 30 12.28 5.44 1.52
N HIS A 31 11.83 5.89 2.69
CA HIS A 31 10.52 6.51 2.89
C HIS A 31 10.68 7.99 3.25
N ASP A 32 9.68 8.82 2.92
CA ASP A 32 9.66 10.22 3.38
C ASP A 32 9.48 10.30 4.91
N GLU A 33 10.06 11.31 5.53
CA GLU A 33 10.03 11.52 6.97
C GLU A 33 8.56 11.63 7.45
N THR A 34 8.14 10.71 8.31
CA THR A 34 6.78 10.68 8.88
C THR A 34 6.89 10.41 10.37
N LYS A 35 7.42 11.39 11.10
CA LYS A 35 7.84 11.31 12.52
C LYS A 35 6.89 10.54 13.45
N GLN A 36 5.59 10.64 13.23
CA GLN A 36 4.59 9.95 14.05
C GLN A 36 4.58 8.41 13.88
N PHE A 37 5.17 7.86 12.81
CA PHE A 37 5.12 6.43 12.47
C PHE A 37 6.48 5.78 12.17
N GLU A 38 7.59 6.54 12.25
CA GLU A 38 8.93 6.05 11.92
C GLU A 38 9.33 4.82 12.73
N ASP A 39 9.17 4.89 14.04
CA ASP A 39 9.51 3.79 14.96
C ASP A 39 8.71 2.53 14.62
N ALA A 40 7.41 2.70 14.37
CA ALA A 40 6.53 1.58 14.09
C ALA A 40 6.84 0.90 12.74
N TYR A 41 7.09 1.68 11.68
CA TYR A 41 7.52 1.11 10.40
C TYR A 41 8.89 0.42 10.51
N THR A 42 9.83 1.02 11.24
CA THR A 42 11.17 0.45 11.48
C THR A 42 11.06 -0.87 12.24
N ASP A 43 10.27 -0.91 13.30
CA ASP A 43 10.05 -2.11 14.11
C ASP A 43 9.39 -3.23 13.31
N ILE A 44 8.37 -2.91 12.52
CA ILE A 44 7.69 -3.88 11.64
C ILE A 44 8.69 -4.42 10.61
N PHE A 45 9.48 -3.53 9.99
CA PHE A 45 10.47 -3.93 9.00
C PHE A 45 11.48 -4.91 9.61
N LYS A 46 12.12 -4.55 10.73
CA LYS A 46 13.10 -5.39 11.41
C LYS A 46 12.53 -6.76 11.77
N LYS A 47 11.35 -6.81 12.37
CA LYS A 47 10.70 -8.07 12.76
C LYS A 47 10.51 -9.03 11.60
N ILE A 48 10.30 -8.52 10.39
CA ILE A 48 10.04 -9.35 9.21
C ILE A 48 11.33 -9.65 8.45
N SER A 49 12.20 -8.66 8.32
CA SER A 49 13.46 -8.79 7.59
C SER A 49 14.47 -9.67 8.32
N GLU A 50 14.49 -9.62 9.66
CA GLU A 50 15.43 -10.37 10.52
C GLU A 50 14.86 -11.69 11.05
N ALA A 51 13.58 -11.98 10.80
CA ALA A 51 12.99 -13.27 11.16
C ALA A 51 13.68 -14.44 10.45
N ASP A 52 13.51 -15.64 10.99
CA ASP A 52 13.94 -16.86 10.32
C ASP A 52 13.35 -16.95 8.92
N SER A 53 14.17 -17.42 7.97
CA SER A 53 13.76 -17.47 6.57
C SER A 53 12.57 -18.41 6.40
N PHE A 54 11.46 -17.83 5.98
CA PHE A 54 10.19 -18.52 5.80
C PHE A 54 9.53 -18.07 4.52
N GLU A 55 8.89 -19.01 3.81
CA GLU A 55 8.06 -18.70 2.66
C GLU A 55 6.80 -19.57 2.70
N ALA A 56 5.64 -18.93 2.86
CA ALA A 56 4.34 -19.58 2.73
C ALA A 56 3.70 -19.19 1.42
N LYS A 57 3.36 -20.19 0.59
CA LYS A 57 2.51 -20.00 -0.59
C LYS A 57 1.04 -19.97 -0.16
N LEU A 58 0.36 -18.92 -0.56
CA LEU A 58 -1.08 -18.73 -0.41
C LEU A 58 -1.83 -19.38 -1.57
N THR A 59 -3.13 -19.60 -1.38
CA THR A 59 -4.01 -20.26 -2.35
C THR A 59 -4.26 -19.45 -3.62
N ASP A 60 -4.02 -18.14 -3.56
CA ASP A 60 -4.10 -17.20 -4.69
C ASP A 60 -2.80 -17.15 -5.53
N GLY A 61 -1.80 -17.97 -5.18
CA GLY A 61 -0.50 -18.00 -5.84
C GLY A 61 0.50 -16.96 -5.34
N ASN A 62 0.12 -16.09 -4.40
CA ASN A 62 1.05 -15.19 -3.73
C ASN A 62 1.87 -15.94 -2.67
N SER A 63 3.08 -15.44 -2.37
CA SER A 63 3.85 -15.90 -1.21
C SER A 63 3.96 -14.80 -0.15
N ILE A 64 3.91 -15.19 1.12
CA ILE A 64 4.38 -14.41 2.27
C ILE A 64 5.81 -14.83 2.55
N ILE A 65 6.73 -13.87 2.59
CA ILE A 65 8.17 -14.09 2.78
C ILE A 65 8.60 -13.44 4.10
N MET A 66 9.40 -14.14 4.89
CA MET A 66 10.11 -13.58 6.04
C MET A 66 11.60 -13.92 5.94
N GLY A 67 12.43 -13.20 6.69
CA GLY A 67 13.89 -13.31 6.61
C GLY A 67 14.40 -12.81 5.27
N TYR A 68 14.35 -11.48 5.09
CA TYR A 68 14.65 -10.83 3.82
C TYR A 68 16.12 -10.95 3.46
N LYS A 69 16.38 -11.50 2.27
CA LYS A 69 17.74 -11.72 1.77
C LYS A 69 18.22 -10.59 0.87
N HIS A 70 17.30 -9.80 0.30
CA HIS A 70 17.63 -8.81 -0.72
C HIS A 70 17.18 -7.40 -0.35
N LEU A 71 16.05 -7.23 0.33
CA LEU A 71 15.72 -5.94 0.94
C LEU A 71 16.46 -5.80 2.28
N LYS A 72 17.56 -5.04 2.28
CA LYS A 72 18.53 -5.02 3.39
C LYS A 72 18.34 -3.88 4.37
N ASP A 73 17.84 -2.76 3.89
CA ASP A 73 17.79 -1.55 4.67
C ASP A 73 16.46 -0.83 4.47
N PHE A 74 16.03 -0.16 5.53
CA PHE A 74 14.86 0.69 5.55
C PHE A 74 15.21 1.96 6.31
N SER A 75 15.10 3.10 5.63
CA SER A 75 15.47 4.38 6.20
C SER A 75 14.49 5.48 5.82
N PHE A 76 14.54 6.55 6.59
CA PHE A 76 13.76 7.75 6.37
C PHE A 76 14.69 8.87 5.93
N ILE A 77 14.27 9.63 4.94
CA ILE A 77 14.92 10.88 4.57
C ILE A 77 13.84 11.92 4.26
N THR A 78 14.18 13.18 4.44
CA THR A 78 13.26 14.25 4.02
C THR A 78 13.28 14.40 2.51
N SER A 79 12.14 14.79 1.93
CA SER A 79 12.01 15.18 0.53
C SER A 79 13.07 16.18 0.03
N SER A 80 13.55 17.08 0.89
CA SER A 80 14.65 18.02 0.57
C SER A 80 16.00 17.34 0.30
N GLN A 81 16.21 16.13 0.82
CA GLN A 81 17.47 15.39 0.75
C GLN A 81 17.51 14.41 -0.42
N SER A 82 16.38 14.14 -1.08
CA SER A 82 16.34 13.24 -2.24
C SER A 82 15.31 13.67 -3.28
N LYS A 83 15.82 13.87 -4.51
CA LYS A 83 14.99 14.13 -5.70
C LYS A 83 13.99 13.01 -5.97
N TRP A 84 14.31 11.77 -5.59
CA TRP A 84 13.43 10.62 -5.77
C TRP A 84 12.28 10.63 -4.77
N VAL A 85 12.56 10.99 -3.52
CA VAL A 85 11.51 11.15 -2.51
C VAL A 85 10.60 12.31 -2.89
N GLN A 86 11.18 13.45 -3.27
CA GLN A 86 10.41 14.59 -3.77
C GLN A 86 9.53 14.24 -4.98
N ALA A 87 10.04 13.46 -5.94
CA ALA A 87 9.25 13.01 -7.08
C ALA A 87 8.11 12.06 -6.66
N ALA A 88 8.35 11.18 -5.68
CA ALA A 88 7.35 10.30 -5.12
C ALA A 88 6.24 11.09 -4.40
N ASP A 89 6.59 12.14 -3.63
CA ASP A 89 5.62 12.99 -2.95
C ASP A 89 4.75 13.78 -3.93
N ILE A 90 5.36 14.32 -5.00
CA ILE A 90 4.62 15.00 -6.07
C ILE A 90 3.64 14.01 -6.71
N LEU A 91 4.09 12.79 -7.04
CA LEU A 91 3.24 11.76 -7.60
C LEU A 91 2.09 11.39 -6.63
N ALA A 92 2.39 11.19 -5.35
CA ALA A 92 1.40 10.88 -4.32
C ALA A 92 0.36 12.01 -4.20
N GLY A 93 0.79 13.27 -4.24
CA GLY A 93 -0.11 14.42 -4.24
C GLY A 93 -1.00 14.48 -5.49
N VAL A 94 -0.45 14.20 -6.67
CA VAL A 94 -1.22 14.13 -7.92
C VAL A 94 -2.24 12.99 -7.87
N LEU A 95 -1.84 11.80 -7.42
CA LEU A 95 -2.74 10.66 -7.24
C LEU A 95 -3.83 10.95 -6.20
N GLY A 96 -3.50 11.62 -5.10
CA GLY A 96 -4.47 12.01 -4.07
C GLY A 96 -5.53 12.98 -4.60
N ARG A 97 -5.13 14.00 -5.38
CA ARG A 97 -6.07 14.90 -6.06
C ARG A 97 -6.96 14.14 -7.03
N LEU A 98 -6.36 13.30 -7.86
CA LEU A 98 -7.08 12.48 -8.83
C LEU A 98 -8.13 11.59 -8.17
N LEU A 99 -7.78 10.92 -7.06
CA LEU A 99 -8.70 10.06 -6.32
C LEU A 99 -9.85 10.86 -5.67
N ASN A 100 -9.60 12.08 -5.19
CA ASN A 100 -10.66 12.96 -4.69
C ASN A 100 -11.61 13.40 -5.81
N ASP A 101 -11.07 13.78 -6.97
CA ASP A 101 -11.89 14.21 -8.11
C ASP A 101 -12.74 13.05 -8.68
N ILE A 102 -12.19 11.83 -8.69
CA ILE A 102 -12.96 10.62 -9.03
C ILE A 102 -14.05 10.35 -8.00
N LYS A 103 -13.72 10.44 -6.71
CA LYS A 103 -14.67 10.17 -5.62
C LYS A 103 -15.86 11.13 -5.64
N ASP A 104 -15.61 12.41 -5.91
CA ASP A 104 -16.63 13.45 -5.89
C ASP A 104 -17.34 13.61 -7.26
N ASP A 105 -17.00 12.76 -8.25
CA ASP A 105 -17.51 12.81 -9.63
C ASP A 105 -17.28 14.16 -10.32
N THR A 106 -16.14 14.80 -10.01
CA THR A 106 -15.76 16.14 -10.49
C THR A 106 -14.61 16.12 -11.48
N LEU A 107 -14.12 14.93 -11.87
CA LEU A 107 -12.98 14.76 -12.77
C LEU A 107 -13.31 15.26 -14.19
N ASN A 108 -12.95 16.52 -14.46
CA ASN A 108 -13.19 17.19 -15.75
C ASN A 108 -11.89 17.63 -16.46
N ASP A 109 -10.73 17.39 -15.86
CA ASP A 109 -9.42 17.72 -16.44
C ASP A 109 -8.91 16.57 -17.32
N ASP A 110 -8.72 16.83 -18.62
CA ASP A 110 -8.28 15.84 -19.60
C ASP A 110 -6.89 15.23 -19.30
N SER A 111 -5.98 16.01 -18.71
CA SER A 111 -4.64 15.55 -18.36
C SER A 111 -4.70 14.59 -17.17
N LEU A 112 -5.51 14.91 -16.17
CA LEU A 112 -5.78 14.03 -15.02
C LEU A 112 -6.55 12.77 -15.43
N LEU A 113 -7.51 12.88 -16.35
CA LEU A 113 -8.22 11.74 -16.91
C LEU A 113 -7.27 10.78 -17.63
N LYS A 114 -6.36 11.31 -18.45
CA LYS A 114 -5.34 10.50 -19.14
C LYS A 114 -4.37 9.84 -18.15
N LEU A 115 -4.01 10.57 -17.09
CA LEU A 115 -3.20 10.03 -16.01
C LEU A 115 -3.91 8.88 -15.28
N ALA A 116 -5.18 9.05 -14.90
CA ALA A 116 -5.97 7.99 -14.30
C ALA A 116 -6.11 6.77 -15.22
N LYS A 117 -6.30 6.96 -16.53
CA LYS A 117 -6.36 5.85 -17.50
C LYS A 117 -5.05 5.05 -17.54
N THR A 118 -3.94 5.71 -17.24
CA THR A 118 -2.60 5.11 -17.26
C THR A 118 -2.27 4.42 -15.95
N PHE A 119 -2.49 5.07 -14.82
CA PHE A 119 -2.08 4.60 -13.50
C PHE A 119 -3.13 3.75 -12.77
N LEU A 120 -4.40 4.03 -13.03
CA LEU A 120 -5.54 3.41 -12.35
C LEU A 120 -6.58 2.96 -13.37
N PRO A 121 -6.20 2.19 -14.41
CA PRO A 121 -7.12 1.80 -15.47
C PRO A 121 -8.38 1.14 -14.91
N SER A 122 -8.24 0.29 -13.87
CA SER A 122 -9.36 -0.39 -13.23
C SER A 122 -10.41 0.53 -12.62
N LEU A 123 -10.05 1.75 -12.18
CA LEU A 123 -11.00 2.72 -11.61
C LEU A 123 -11.81 3.47 -12.67
N LEU A 124 -11.32 3.55 -13.91
CA LEU A 124 -12.00 4.26 -15.00
C LEU A 124 -12.74 3.33 -15.97
N PHE A 125 -12.44 2.04 -15.99
CA PHE A 125 -13.13 1.05 -16.83
C PHE A 125 -14.36 0.43 -16.16
N GLN A 126 -14.89 1.05 -15.11
CA GLN A 126 -16.01 0.49 -14.36
C GLN A 126 -17.19 1.46 -14.34
N ASP A 127 -18.07 1.30 -15.33
CA ASP A 127 -19.51 1.56 -15.20
C ASP A 127 -20.17 0.69 -14.11
N VAL A 128 -19.40 -0.08 -13.32
CA VAL A 128 -19.88 -1.24 -12.53
C VAL A 128 -19.43 -1.23 -11.05
N ILE A 129 -18.40 -0.49 -10.65
CA ILE A 129 -18.02 -0.41 -9.23
C ILE A 129 -18.14 1.02 -8.76
N LYS A 130 -19.30 1.33 -8.19
CA LYS A 130 -19.39 2.43 -7.24
C LYS A 130 -18.43 2.10 -6.10
N LEU A 131 -17.50 2.99 -5.79
CA LEU A 131 -16.57 2.88 -4.66
C LEU A 131 -17.27 2.73 -3.28
N SER A 132 -18.61 2.75 -3.24
CA SER A 132 -19.46 2.43 -2.09
C SER A 132 -19.99 0.98 -2.06
N ASP A 133 -19.84 0.22 -3.14
CA ASP A 133 -20.30 -1.16 -3.17
C ASP A 133 -19.28 -2.03 -2.43
N SER A 134 -19.72 -2.44 -1.25
CA SER A 134 -19.08 -3.45 -0.42
C SER A 134 -18.60 -4.62 -1.26
N ILE A 135 -17.30 -4.93 -1.23
CA ILE A 135 -16.72 -6.12 -1.90
C ILE A 135 -17.31 -7.42 -1.30
N CYS A 136 -17.99 -7.34 -0.16
CA CYS A 136 -18.70 -8.44 0.47
C CYS A 136 -20.22 -8.35 0.27
N SER A 137 -20.85 -9.49 -0.03
CA SER A 137 -22.31 -9.62 -0.13
C SER A 137 -23.00 -9.14 1.15
N ASN A 138 -24.25 -8.67 1.04
CA ASN A 138 -25.01 -8.18 2.19
C ASN A 138 -25.07 -9.20 3.35
N GLN A 139 -25.17 -10.51 3.03
CA GLN A 139 -25.09 -11.58 4.03
C GLN A 139 -23.75 -11.62 4.78
N THR A 140 -22.63 -11.43 4.09
CA THR A 140 -21.31 -11.40 4.73
C THR A 140 -21.14 -10.14 5.58
N ARG A 141 -21.72 -9.02 5.14
CA ARG A 141 -21.73 -7.76 5.88
C ARG A 141 -22.52 -7.88 7.18
N GLU A 142 -23.70 -8.50 7.15
CA GLU A 142 -24.51 -8.78 8.35
C GLU A 142 -23.77 -9.66 9.35
N LYS A 143 -23.13 -10.75 8.88
CA LYS A 143 -22.33 -11.63 9.75
C LYS A 143 -21.16 -10.90 10.40
N ILE A 144 -20.48 -10.04 9.66
CA ILE A 144 -19.38 -9.22 10.19
C ILE A 144 -19.93 -8.25 11.24
N PHE A 145 -21.03 -7.55 10.96
CA PHE A 145 -21.62 -6.62 11.93
C PHE A 145 -22.16 -7.33 13.17
N GLU A 146 -22.74 -8.51 13.07
CA GLU A 146 -23.13 -9.32 14.23
C GLU A 146 -21.92 -9.74 15.07
N ALA A 147 -20.80 -10.11 14.43
CA ALA A 147 -19.59 -10.50 15.12
C ALA A 147 -18.88 -9.33 15.84
N ILE A 148 -19.14 -8.08 15.43
CA ILE A 148 -18.54 -6.87 16.00
C ILE A 148 -19.52 -6.10 16.89
N LYS A 149 -20.75 -6.60 17.10
CA LYS A 149 -21.69 -5.95 18.02
C LYS A 149 -21.05 -5.88 19.42
N PRO A 150 -20.97 -4.69 20.04
CA PRO A 150 -20.52 -4.58 21.40
C PRO A 150 -21.49 -5.35 22.30
N LEU A 151 -20.96 -6.04 23.31
CA LEU A 151 -21.76 -6.70 24.33
C LEU A 151 -22.67 -5.65 24.99
N GLU A 152 -23.98 -5.84 24.90
CA GLU A 152 -24.94 -5.04 25.65
C GLU A 152 -24.69 -5.27 27.14
N ASN A 153 -24.52 -4.18 27.90
CA ASN A 153 -24.49 -4.19 29.37
C ASN A 153 -25.89 -4.36 29.93
#